data_AF-A0A7J7K8N5-F1
#
_entry.id   AF-A0A7J7K8N5-F1
#
_cell.length_a   1.000
_cell.length_b   1.000
_cell.length_c   1.000
_cell.angle_alpha   90.00
_cell.angle_beta   90.00
_cell.angle_gamma   90.00
#
_symmetry.space_group_name_H-M   'P 1'
#
loop_
_entity.id
_entity.type
_entity.pdbx_description
1 polymer ?
#
loop_
_entity_poly.entity_id
_entity_poly.type
_entity_poly.pdbx_seq_one_letter_code
_entity_poly.pdbx_strand_id
1 'polypeptide(L)' 'MGEVISTKSTASMNFILSLANLLLAIEWSVYGYFLGNMFVAGPNVLGLFVSIAQLALFYVYPNHPAPVLPP' A
#
# COMPACT_ATOMS: atom_id res chain seq x y z
N MET A 1 -7.92 -0.55 -1.57
CA MET A 1 -8.12 0.13 -0.27
C MET A 1 -9.59 0.38 0.04
N GLY A 2 -10.37 0.99 -0.86
CA GLY A 2 -11.82 1.22 -0.64
C GLY A 2 -12.61 -0.04 -0.29
N GLU A 3 -12.32 -1.15 -0.98
CA GLU A 3 -12.90 -2.47 -0.68
C GLU A 3 -12.57 -2.94 0.75
N VAL A 4 -11.30 -2.89 1.17
CA VAL A 4 -10.86 -3.27 2.53
C VAL A 4 -11.52 -2.42 3.62
N ILE A 5 -11.73 -1.13 3.37
CA ILE A 5 -12.42 -0.25 4.32
C ILE A 5 -13.90 -0.61 4.42
N SER A 6 -14.52 -0.98 3.29
CA SER A 6 -15.93 -1.38 3.21
C SER A 6 -16.19 -2.76 3.85
N THR A 7 -15.36 -3.75 3.53
CA THR A 7 -15.47 -5.13 4.03
C THR A 7 -14.83 -5.30 5.41
N LYS A 8 -14.10 -4.30 5.90
CA LYS A 8 -13.33 -4.34 7.16
C LYS A 8 -12.37 -5.53 7.21
N SER A 9 -11.87 -5.97 6.05
CA SER A 9 -11.04 -7.17 5.88
C SER A 9 -9.93 -6.93 4.87
N THR A 10 -8.72 -7.38 5.19
CA THR A 10 -7.58 -7.34 4.26
C THR A 10 -7.48 -8.59 3.39
N ALA A 11 -8.49 -9.47 3.36
CA ALA A 11 -8.43 -10.73 2.62
C ALA A 11 -8.22 -10.55 1.10
N SER A 12 -8.63 -9.41 0.53
CA SER A 12 -8.40 -9.06 -0.88
C SER A 12 -7.02 -8.46 -1.15
N MET A 13 -6.20 -8.20 -0.12
CA MET A 13 -4.87 -7.61 -0.25
C MET A 13 -3.75 -8.62 0.02
N ASN A 14 -2.68 -8.55 -0.77
CA ASN A 14 -1.46 -9.34 -0.57
C ASN A 14 -0.41 -8.54 0.21
N PHE A 15 -0.08 -8.98 1.43
CA PHE A 15 0.87 -8.32 2.31
C PHE A 15 2.27 -8.18 1.69
N ILE A 16 2.79 -9.24 1.07
CA ILE A 16 4.13 -9.25 0.48
C ILE A 16 4.21 -8.25 -0.67
N LEU A 17 3.17 -8.17 -1.48
CA LEU A 17 3.11 -7.21 -2.58
C LEU A 17 3.05 -5.76 -2.06
N SER A 18 2.25 -5.49 -1.02
CA SER A 18 2.21 -4.17 -0.38
C SER A 18 3.56 -3.77 0.22
N LEU A 19 4.28 -4.71 0.85
CA LEU A 19 5.62 -4.47 1.38
C LEU A 19 6.64 -4.23 0.26
N ALA A 20 6.61 -5.02 -0.82
CA ALA A 20 7.48 -4.83 -1.98
C ALA A 20 7.26 -3.45 -2.61
N ASN A 21 6.01 -3.00 -2.74
CA ASN A 21 5.69 -1.67 -3.24
C ASN A 21 6.23 -0.56 -2.34
N LEU A 22 6.19 -0.73 -1.00
CA LEU A 22 6.80 0.23 -0.09
C LEU A 22 8.32 0.35 -0.33
N LEU A 23 9.01 -0.79 -0.44
CA LEU A 23 10.46 -0.81 -0.66
C LEU A 23 10.84 -0.17 -1.99
N LEU A 24 10.11 -0.48 -3.06
CA LEU A 24 10.31 0.15 -4.37
C LEU A 24 10.05 1.66 -4.33
N ALA A 25 8.98 2.10 -3.67
CA ALA A 25 8.70 3.52 -3.53
C ALA A 25 9.80 4.25 -2.75
N ILE A 26 10.35 3.64 -1.69
CA ILE A 26 11.50 4.18 -0.96
C ILE A 26 12.73 4.27 -1.86
N GLU A 27 13.09 3.17 -2.54
CA GLU A 27 14.24 3.10 -3.46
C GLU A 27 14.18 4.21 -4.51
N TRP A 28 13.06 4.34 -5.22
CA TRP A 28 12.90 5.33 -6.28
C TRP A 28 12.80 6.76 -5.77
N SER A 29 12.22 6.97 -4.59
CA SER A 29 12.21 8.29 -3.94
C SER A 29 13.63 8.74 -3.59
N VAL A 30 14.41 7.85 -2.98
CA VAL A 30 15.81 8.10 -2.61
C VAL A 30 16.66 8.31 -3.86
N TYR A 31 16.49 7.48 -4.89
CA TYR A 31 17.16 7.62 -6.18
C TYR A 31 16.86 8.96 -6.84
N GLY A 32 15.57 9.33 -6.95
CA GLY A 32 15.16 10.60 -7.54
C GLY A 32 15.70 11.81 -6.77
N TYR A 33 15.75 11.72 -5.43
CA TYR A 33 16.33 12.75 -4.58
C TYR A 33 17.84 12.94 -4.85
N PHE A 34 18.61 11.86 -4.92
CA PHE A 34 20.05 11.94 -5.23
C PHE A 34 20.34 12.49 -6.62
N LEU A 35 19.43 12.28 -7.58
CA LEU A 35 19.53 12.88 -8.92
C LEU A 35 19.04 14.33 -8.99
N GLY A 36 18.48 14.88 -7.92
CA GLY A 36 17.79 16.18 -7.95
C GLY A 36 16.58 16.19 -8.89
N ASN A 37 16.00 15.01 -9.17
CA ASN A 37 14.92 14.85 -10.15
C ASN A 37 13.57 14.68 -9.45
N MET A 38 12.85 15.81 -9.30
CA MET A 38 11.51 15.84 -8.71
C MET A 38 10.44 15.12 -9.53
N PHE A 39 10.64 14.89 -10.83
CA PHE A 39 9.70 14.07 -11.62
C PHE A 39 9.78 12.58 -11.27
N VAL A 40 10.94 12.13 -10.76
CA VAL A 40 11.09 10.77 -10.23
C VAL A 40 10.71 10.75 -8.75
N ALA A 41 11.24 11.67 -7.94
CA ALA A 41 11.00 11.66 -6.49
C ALA A 41 9.54 11.97 -6.12
N GLY A 42 8.90 12.94 -6.77
CA GLY A 42 7.54 13.40 -6.47
C GLY A 42 6.49 12.28 -6.47
N PRO A 43 6.27 11.55 -7.58
CA PRO A 43 5.30 10.47 -7.63
C PRO A 43 5.67 9.30 -6.71
N ASN A 44 6.95 8.99 -6.53
CA ASN A 44 7.37 7.90 -5.66
C ASN A 44 7.16 8.22 -4.17
N VAL A 45 7.35 9.47 -3.75
CA VAL A 45 7.01 9.93 -2.40
C VAL A 45 5.50 9.81 -2.14
N LEU A 46 4.66 10.18 -3.12
CA LEU A 46 3.22 9.94 -3.05
C LEU A 46 2.89 8.44 -2.95
N GLY A 47 3.56 7.62 -3.77
CA GLY A 47 3.47 6.16 -3.70
C GLY A 47 3.84 5.61 -2.32
N LEU A 48 4.85 6.19 -1.68
CA LEU A 48 5.32 5.83 -0.34
C LEU A 48 4.21 6.01 0.70
N PHE A 49 3.51 7.16 0.68
CA PHE A 49 2.36 7.39 1.56
C PHE A 49 1.22 6.41 1.32
N VAL A 50 0.92 6.10 0.05
CA VAL A 50 -0.11 5.11 -0.32
C VAL A 50 0.26 3.71 0.17
N SER A 51 1.51 3.28 0.01
CA SER A 51 2.01 1.98 0.46
C SER A 51 2.01 1.87 1.99
N ILE A 52 2.35 2.95 2.71
CA ILE A 52 2.21 3.00 4.17
C ILE A 52 0.75 2.83 4.57
N ALA A 53 -0.18 3.56 3.92
CA ALA A 53 -1.60 3.41 4.20
C ALA A 53 -2.10 1.98 3.94
N GLN A 54 -1.64 1.33 2.87
CA GLN A 54 -1.95 -0.08 2.60
C GLN A 54 -1.46 -1.02 3.70
N LEU A 55 -0.22 -0.83 4.18
CA LEU A 55 0.34 -1.66 5.24
C LEU A 55 -0.33 -1.38 6.59
N ALA A 56 -0.72 -0.14 6.87
CA ALA A 56 -1.48 0.22 8.06
C ALA A 56 -2.85 -0.50 8.10
N LEU A 57 -3.51 -0.71 6.96
CA LEU A 57 -4.76 -1.46 6.90
C LEU A 57 -4.60 -2.91 7.36
N PHE A 58 -3.46 -3.57 7.12
CA PHE A 58 -3.19 -4.91 7.64
C PHE A 58 -3.04 -4.95 9.17
N TYR A 59 -2.65 -3.84 9.79
CA TYR A 59 -2.57 -3.73 11.25
C TYR A 59 -3.93 -3.47 11.88
N VAL A 60 -4.80 -2.71 11.18
CA VAL A 60 -6.11 -2.31 11.69
C VAL A 60 -7.20 -3.35 11.42
N TYR A 61 -7.17 -4.01 10.26
CA TYR A 61 -8.21 -4.95 9.84
C TYR A 61 -7.71 -6.40 9.84
N PRO A 62 -8.54 -7.36 10.28
CA PRO A 62 -8.18 -8.76 10.29
C PRO A 62 -8.07 -9.31 8.86
N ASN A 63 -7.15 -10.26 8.68
CA ASN A 63 -7.02 -11.04 7.46
C ASN A 63 -7.97 -12.24 7.47
N HIS A 64 -9.26 -11.97 7.55
CA HIS A 64 -10.31 -12.99 7.51
C HIS A 64 -11.16 -12.77 6.27
N PRO A 65 -11.43 -13.81 5.44
CA PRO A 65 -12.40 -13.70 4.36
C PRO A 65 -13.72 -13.17 4.92
N ALA A 66 -14.30 -12.14 4.30
CA ALA A 66 -15.62 -11.66 4.72
C ALA A 66 -16.63 -12.82 4.63
N PRO A 67 -17.59 -12.95 5.58
CA PRO A 67 -18.61 -13.98 5.50
C PRO A 67 -19.33 -13.85 4.16
N VAL A 68 -19.39 -14.95 3.40
CA VAL A 68 -20.17 -15.01 2.15
C VAL A 68 -21.64 -14.82 2.53
N LEU A 69 -22.16 -13.61 2.38
CA LEU A 69 -23.60 -13.37 2.50
C LEU A 69 -24.29 -14.13 1.36
N PRO A 70 -25.27 -15.00 1.66
CA PRO A 70 -26.05 -15.67 0.62
C PRO A 70 -26.86 -14.63 -0.20
N PRO A 71 -27.17 -14.95 -1.47
CA PRO A 71 -27.88 -14.07 -2.40
C PRO A 71 -29.32 -13.77 -1.97
#